data_AF-A0A945C7C9-F1
#
_entry.id   AF-A0A945C7C9-F1
#
_cell.length_a   1.000
_cell.length_b   1.000
_cell.length_c   1.000
_cell.angle_alpha   90.00
_cell.angle_beta   90.00
_cell.angle_gamma   90.00
#
_symmetry.space_group_name_H-M   'P 1'
#
loop_
_entity.id
_entity.type
_entity.pdbx_description
1 polymer ?
#
loop_
_entity_poly.entity_id
_entity_poly.type
_entity_poly.pdbx_seq_one_letter_code
_entity_poly.pdbx_strand_id
1 'polypeptide(L)'
;MTLKILQWNIWYKEDIDKIVEEIKRSQADVITAQEFIQHSATDLDTAKYIADKLGFNYFYHTADTWSGREEKEAQGNAIFSRFPIVSTQHTYINPPKHNPVNALEEGRIYVETTLDVKGEPLVAGTTHLSFTPGFEITEQRKKEADNL
;
A
#
# COMPACT_ATOMS: atom_id res chain seq x y z
N MET A 1 -11.65 24.18 2.02
CA MET A 1 -11.75 22.87 1.34
C MET A 1 -11.70 21.79 2.40
N THR A 2 -12.46 20.71 2.25
CA THR A 2 -12.37 19.53 3.12
C THR A 2 -11.75 18.40 2.32
N LEU A 3 -10.75 17.72 2.88
CA LEU A 3 -10.08 16.58 2.27
C LEU A 3 -10.45 15.33 3.07
N LYS A 4 -10.83 14.25 2.38
CA LYS A 4 -11.09 12.94 2.98
C LYS A 4 -9.97 11.98 2.66
N ILE A 5 -9.30 11.48 3.69
CA ILE A 5 -8.22 10.50 3.57
C ILE A 5 -8.71 9.17 4.15
N LEU A 6 -8.55 8.09 3.39
CA LEU A 6 -8.80 6.73 3.84
C LEU A 6 -7.47 5.99 3.96
N GLN A 7 -7.15 5.50 5.16
CA GLN A 7 -6.08 4.52 5.33
C GLN A 7 -6.69 3.14 5.55
N TRP A 8 -6.23 2.14 4.78
CA TRP A 8 -6.80 0.79 4.89
C TRP A 8 -5.82 -0.31 4.46
N ASN A 9 -5.58 -1.28 5.33
CA ASN A 9 -5.05 -2.58 4.91
C ASN A 9 -6.20 -3.38 4.27
N ILE A 10 -6.14 -3.59 2.95
CA ILE A 10 -7.24 -4.20 2.18
C ILE A 10 -7.27 -5.73 2.25
N TRP A 11 -6.30 -6.33 2.93
CA TRP A 11 -6.11 -7.75 3.11
C TRP A 11 -5.84 -8.55 1.82
N TYR A 12 -4.85 -9.44 1.89
CA TYR A 12 -4.43 -10.31 0.79
C TYR A 12 -5.56 -11.20 0.25
N LYS A 13 -5.78 -11.13 -1.08
CA LYS A 13 -6.74 -11.95 -1.86
C LYS A 13 -8.22 -11.76 -1.51
N GLU A 14 -8.58 -10.61 -0.96
CA GLU A 14 -9.99 -10.23 -0.79
C GLU A 14 -10.70 -9.93 -2.13
N ASP A 15 -12.03 -9.86 -2.06
CA ASP A 15 -12.89 -9.51 -3.19
C ASP A 15 -12.66 -8.04 -3.62
N ILE A 16 -11.88 -7.87 -4.69
CA ILE A 16 -11.43 -6.57 -5.17
C ILE A 16 -12.58 -5.66 -5.62
N ASP A 17 -13.68 -6.24 -6.13
CA ASP A 17 -14.83 -5.44 -6.56
C ASP A 17 -15.56 -4.86 -5.34
N LYS A 18 -15.69 -5.63 -4.26
CA LYS A 18 -16.24 -5.12 -2.98
C LYS A 18 -15.35 -4.04 -2.36
N ILE A 19 -14.03 -4.20 -2.45
CA ILE A 19 -13.07 -3.16 -2.01
C ILE A 19 -13.30 -1.86 -2.78
N VAL A 20 -13.42 -1.93 -4.12
CA VAL A 20 -13.73 -0.76 -4.97
C VAL A 20 -15.04 -0.11 -4.55
N GLU A 21 -16.07 -0.91 -4.28
CA GLU A 21 -17.36 -0.38 -3.83
C GLU A 21 -17.28 0.34 -2.49
N GLU A 22 -16.56 -0.21 -1.50
CA GLU A 22 -16.40 0.46 -0.20
C GLU A 22 -15.59 1.74 -0.29
N ILE A 23 -14.53 1.74 -1.10
CA ILE A 23 -13.77 2.95 -1.38
C ILE A 23 -14.68 4.02 -2.00
N LYS A 24 -15.55 3.65 -2.96
CA LYS A 24 -16.54 4.58 -3.55
C LYS A 24 -17.51 5.09 -2.48
N ARG A 25 -18.01 4.24 -1.59
CA ARG A 25 -18.91 4.64 -0.50
C ARG A 25 -18.26 5.61 0.49
N SER A 26 -16.97 5.44 0.79
CA SER A 26 -16.22 6.34 1.68
C SER A 26 -16.12 7.78 1.18
N GLN A 27 -16.22 7.98 -0.14
CA GLN A 27 -16.00 9.26 -0.80
C GLN A 27 -14.61 9.84 -0.49
N ALA A 28 -13.59 8.98 -0.33
CA ALA A 28 -12.21 9.41 -0.12
C ALA A 28 -11.68 10.18 -1.35
N ASP A 29 -10.82 11.16 -1.07
CA ASP A 29 -10.08 11.92 -2.06
C ASP A 29 -8.66 11.35 -2.25
N VAL A 30 -8.07 10.87 -1.14
CA VAL A 30 -6.77 10.20 -1.10
C VAL A 30 -6.92 8.90 -0.31
N ILE A 31 -6.35 7.82 -0.82
CA ILE A 31 -6.37 6.51 -0.18
C ILE A 31 -4.94 6.03 -0.01
N THR A 32 -4.59 5.61 1.20
CA THR A 32 -3.30 5.04 1.57
C THR A 32 -3.49 3.61 2.05
N ALA A 33 -3.06 2.63 1.28
CA ALA A 33 -3.44 1.25 1.52
C ALA A 33 -2.29 0.25 1.41
N GLN A 34 -2.46 -0.89 2.06
CA GLN A 34 -1.47 -1.95 2.20
C GLN A 34 -2.03 -3.29 1.69
N GLU A 35 -1.13 -4.24 1.39
CA GLU A 35 -1.44 -5.61 0.93
C GLU A 35 -1.98 -5.75 -0.51
N PHE A 36 -1.49 -4.90 -1.43
CA PHE A 36 -1.77 -5.06 -2.86
C PHE A 36 -0.90 -6.12 -3.50
N ILE A 37 -1.43 -6.80 -4.52
CA ILE A 37 -0.80 -7.93 -5.19
C ILE A 37 -0.55 -7.59 -6.65
N GLN A 38 0.62 -7.97 -7.14
CA GLN A 38 0.92 -8.10 -8.57
C GLN A 38 1.31 -9.54 -8.91
N HIS A 39 1.12 -9.92 -10.18
CA HIS A 39 1.54 -11.20 -10.76
C HIS A 39 0.86 -12.47 -10.21
N SER A 40 -0.30 -12.37 -9.54
CA SER A 40 -1.10 -13.52 -9.08
C SER A 40 -1.58 -14.42 -10.24
N ALA A 41 -2.20 -15.58 -9.97
CA ALA A 41 -2.68 -16.51 -11.03
C ALA A 41 -3.53 -15.88 -12.13
N THR A 42 -4.21 -14.78 -11.81
CA THR A 42 -5.08 -14.07 -12.76
C THR A 42 -4.36 -12.97 -13.52
N ASP A 43 -3.03 -12.83 -13.35
CA ASP A 43 -2.21 -11.70 -13.79
C ASP A 43 -2.78 -10.34 -13.35
N LEU A 44 -3.56 -10.34 -12.25
CA LEU A 44 -4.24 -9.16 -11.76
C LEU A 44 -3.27 -8.30 -10.95
N ASP A 45 -3.01 -7.09 -11.44
CA ASP A 45 -2.46 -5.99 -10.66
C ASP A 45 -3.60 -5.31 -9.91
N THR A 46 -3.72 -5.59 -8.61
CA THR A 46 -4.89 -5.15 -7.82
C THR A 46 -4.89 -3.63 -7.62
N ALA A 47 -3.71 -3.01 -7.52
CA ALA A 47 -3.61 -1.55 -7.40
C ALA A 47 -4.05 -0.88 -8.70
N LYS A 48 -3.50 -1.32 -9.83
CA LYS A 48 -3.92 -0.80 -11.14
C LYS A 48 -5.42 -0.99 -11.38
N TYR A 49 -5.96 -2.16 -11.06
CA TYR A 49 -7.38 -2.45 -11.21
C TYR A 49 -8.26 -1.47 -10.42
N ILE A 50 -7.93 -1.23 -9.15
CA ILE A 50 -8.66 -0.26 -8.32
C ILE A 50 -8.55 1.15 -8.91
N ALA A 51 -7.35 1.59 -9.31
CA ALA A 51 -7.14 2.91 -9.88
C ALA A 51 -8.00 3.14 -11.13
N ASP A 52 -8.02 2.16 -12.05
CA ASP A 52 -8.81 2.22 -13.27
C ASP A 52 -10.33 2.27 -12.96
N LYS A 53 -10.82 1.50 -11.98
CA LYS A 53 -12.24 1.47 -11.58
C LYS A 53 -12.71 2.73 -10.85
N LEU A 54 -11.80 3.42 -10.18
CA LEU A 54 -12.07 4.68 -9.48
C LEU A 54 -11.85 5.90 -10.37
N GLY A 55 -11.06 5.77 -11.43
CA GLY A 55 -10.56 6.90 -12.22
C GLY A 55 -9.56 7.76 -11.44
N PHE A 56 -8.74 7.14 -10.60
CA PHE A 56 -7.78 7.81 -9.72
C PHE A 56 -6.36 7.67 -10.29
N ASN A 57 -5.51 8.65 -9.97
CA ASN A 57 -4.06 8.47 -10.06
C ASN A 57 -3.62 7.50 -8.98
N TYR A 58 -2.55 6.74 -9.22
CA TYR A 58 -2.03 5.83 -8.20
C TYR A 58 -0.50 5.68 -8.28
N PHE A 59 0.07 5.29 -7.16
CA PHE A 59 1.46 4.84 -7.04
C PHE A 59 1.47 3.57 -6.20
N TYR A 60 2.13 2.52 -6.68
CA TYR A 60 2.33 1.25 -5.98
C TYR A 60 3.83 0.93 -5.94
N HIS A 61 4.28 0.33 -4.84
CA HIS A 61 5.61 -0.26 -4.77
C HIS A 61 5.62 -1.56 -3.97
N THR A 62 6.38 -2.52 -4.47
CA THR A 62 6.54 -3.85 -3.88
C THR A 62 7.38 -3.81 -2.60
N ALA A 63 6.91 -4.49 -1.56
CA ALA A 63 7.66 -4.78 -0.34
C ALA A 63 8.38 -6.13 -0.43
N ASP A 64 7.69 -7.17 -0.88
CA ASP A 64 8.17 -8.55 -0.89
C ASP A 64 7.68 -9.33 -2.13
N THR A 65 8.37 -10.42 -2.43
CA THR A 65 8.00 -11.33 -3.53
C THR A 65 8.00 -12.79 -3.09
N TRP A 66 7.12 -13.59 -3.69
CA TRP A 66 7.06 -15.04 -3.53
C TRP A 66 7.09 -15.71 -4.90
N SER A 67 7.90 -16.76 -5.01
CA SER A 67 8.00 -17.62 -6.19
C SER A 67 7.73 -19.10 -5.87
N GLY A 68 7.74 -19.47 -4.59
CA GLY A 68 7.52 -20.83 -4.11
C GLY A 68 6.09 -21.11 -3.63
N ARG A 69 5.20 -20.11 -3.71
CA ARG A 69 3.74 -20.32 -3.50
C ARG A 69 3.15 -20.95 -4.78
N GLU A 70 1.90 -21.43 -4.70
CA GLU A 70 1.18 -21.98 -5.86
C GLU A 70 1.22 -21.01 -7.07
N GLU A 71 1.34 -19.71 -6.79
CA GLU A 71 1.49 -18.64 -7.75
C GLU A 71 2.69 -17.76 -7.37
N LYS A 72 3.37 -17.21 -8.39
CA LYS A 72 4.29 -16.09 -8.14
C LYS A 72 3.45 -14.89 -7.71
N GLU A 73 3.96 -14.09 -6.79
CA GLU A 73 3.27 -12.87 -6.40
C GLU A 73 4.23 -11.86 -5.80
N ALA A 74 3.92 -10.59 -5.99
CA ALA A 74 4.56 -9.48 -5.32
C ALA A 74 3.52 -8.79 -4.44
N GLN A 75 3.87 -8.48 -3.19
CA GLN A 75 3.00 -7.73 -2.29
C GLN A 75 3.59 -6.36 -1.99
N GLY A 76 2.75 -5.34 -1.80
CA GLY A 76 3.21 -3.99 -1.56
C GLY A 76 2.14 -3.01 -1.09
N ASN A 77 2.54 -1.75 -1.02
CA ASN A 77 1.70 -0.63 -0.58
C ASN A 77 1.34 0.26 -1.77
N ALA A 78 0.16 0.88 -1.72
CA ALA A 78 -0.29 1.81 -2.76
C ALA A 78 -0.94 3.07 -2.19
N ILE A 79 -0.81 4.15 -2.94
CA ILE A 79 -1.50 5.42 -2.72
C ILE A 79 -2.36 5.71 -3.96
N PHE A 80 -3.61 6.13 -3.74
CA PHE A 80 -4.54 6.55 -4.79
C PHE A 80 -5.00 7.97 -4.53
N SER A 81 -5.19 8.77 -5.58
CA SER A 81 -5.60 10.15 -5.45
C SER A 81 -6.48 10.62 -6.59
N ARG A 82 -7.52 11.40 -6.26
CA ARG A 82 -8.28 12.19 -7.24
C ARG A 82 -7.45 13.33 -7.84
N PHE A 83 -6.39 13.73 -7.16
CA PHE A 83 -5.50 14.81 -7.55
C PHE A 83 -4.30 14.29 -8.34
N PRO A 84 -3.70 15.09 -9.23
CA PRO A 84 -2.48 14.71 -9.94
C PRO A 84 -1.35 14.37 -8.97
N ILE A 85 -0.61 13.30 -9.27
CA ILE A 85 0.64 12.95 -8.59
C ILE A 85 1.77 13.70 -9.28
N VAL A 86 2.49 14.53 -8.55
CA VAL A 86 3.61 15.36 -9.03
C VAL A 86 4.93 14.64 -8.88
N SER A 87 5.12 13.91 -7.78
CA SER A 87 6.31 13.10 -7.53
C SER A 87 5.99 11.91 -6.64
N THR A 88 6.85 10.89 -6.69
CA THR A 88 6.72 9.65 -5.91
C THR A 88 8.06 9.30 -5.28
N GLN A 89 8.04 8.77 -4.06
CA GLN A 89 9.22 8.23 -3.38
C GLN A 89 8.86 6.92 -2.66
N HIS A 90 9.87 6.07 -2.46
CA HIS A 90 9.76 4.95 -1.54
C HIS A 90 11.07 4.74 -0.78
N THR A 91 10.97 4.18 0.42
CA THR A 91 12.10 3.79 1.25
C THR A 91 11.81 2.43 1.88
N TYR A 92 12.75 1.49 1.75
CA TYR A 92 12.68 0.23 2.48
C TYR A 92 13.08 0.46 3.94
N ILE A 93 12.12 0.25 4.84
CA ILE A 93 12.31 0.29 6.29
C ILE A 93 13.01 -0.99 6.74
N ASN A 94 12.55 -2.13 6.23
CA ASN A 94 13.25 -3.41 6.26
C ASN A 94 13.53 -3.83 4.82
N PRO A 95 14.72 -4.38 4.52
CA PRO A 95 15.05 -4.82 3.17
C PRO A 95 14.04 -5.81 2.60
N PRO A 96 13.73 -5.73 1.30
CA PRO A 96 12.78 -6.64 0.66
C PRO A 96 13.29 -8.08 0.73
N LYS A 97 12.35 -9.02 0.84
CA LYS A 97 12.64 -10.45 0.86
C LYS A 97 12.06 -11.17 -0.34
N HIS A 98 12.68 -12.32 -0.62
CA HIS A 98 12.16 -13.32 -1.54
C HIS A 98 11.76 -14.56 -0.75
N ASN A 99 10.49 -14.94 -0.82
CA ASN A 99 9.88 -16.03 -0.06
C ASN A 99 10.08 -15.93 1.48
N PRO A 100 9.74 -14.80 2.15
CA PRO A 100 9.74 -14.78 3.61
C PRO A 100 8.77 -15.84 4.17
N VAL A 101 9.20 -16.53 5.22
CA VAL A 101 8.45 -17.66 5.82
C VAL A 101 7.54 -17.25 6.98
N ASN A 102 7.72 -16.04 7.53
CA ASN A 102 6.90 -15.49 8.60
C ASN A 102 6.93 -13.95 8.61
N ALA A 103 6.00 -13.34 9.35
CA ALA A 103 5.81 -11.89 9.40
C ALA A 103 6.99 -11.09 10.01
N LEU A 104 7.90 -11.75 10.75
CA LEU A 104 9.09 -11.10 11.31
C LEU A 104 10.20 -10.96 10.27
N GLU A 105 10.19 -11.80 9.23
CA GLU A 105 11.20 -11.78 8.17
C GLU A 105 10.84 -10.85 7.03
N GLU A 106 9.55 -10.58 6.83
CA GLU A 106 9.04 -9.75 5.73
C GLU A 106 9.70 -8.37 5.65
N GLY A 107 9.87 -7.92 4.41
CA GLY A 107 10.23 -6.55 4.09
C GLY A 107 9.15 -5.57 4.53
N ARG A 108 9.56 -4.31 4.72
CA ARG A 108 8.68 -3.22 5.12
C ARG A 108 9.05 -2.00 4.30
N ILE A 109 8.04 -1.34 3.73
CA ILE A 109 8.27 -0.23 2.82
C ILE A 109 7.38 0.97 3.17
N TYR A 110 7.99 2.15 3.17
CA TYR A 110 7.30 3.42 3.11
C TYR A 110 7.15 3.85 1.64
N VAL A 111 5.95 4.25 1.24
CA VAL A 111 5.68 4.85 -0.07
C VAL A 111 5.06 6.23 0.13
N GLU A 112 5.42 7.17 -0.74
CA GLU A 112 5.02 8.57 -0.65
C GLU A 112 4.69 9.14 -2.02
N THR A 113 3.70 10.03 -2.05
CA THR A 113 3.38 10.86 -3.21
C THR A 113 3.24 12.32 -2.81
N THR A 114 3.75 13.23 -3.64
CA THR A 114 3.36 14.65 -3.61
C THR A 114 2.19 14.84 -4.58
N LEU A 115 1.08 15.35 -4.07
CA LEU A 115 -0.15 15.60 -4.79
C LEU A 115 -0.32 17.09 -5.07
N ASP A 116 -0.82 17.46 -6.25
CA ASP A 116 -1.26 18.83 -6.54
C ASP A 116 -2.74 19.03 -6.17
N VAL A 117 -2.98 19.59 -4.98
CA VAL A 117 -4.32 19.86 -4.48
C VAL A 117 -4.69 21.30 -4.79
N LYS A 118 -5.11 21.56 -6.03
CA LYS A 118 -5.56 22.89 -6.52
C LYS A 118 -4.46 23.95 -6.45
N GLY A 119 -3.24 23.60 -6.83
CA GLY A 119 -2.06 24.45 -6.80
C GLY A 119 -1.26 24.34 -5.50
N GLU A 120 -1.77 23.65 -4.48
CA GLU A 120 -1.09 23.45 -3.19
C GLU A 120 -0.52 22.03 -3.09
N PRO A 121 0.78 21.87 -2.79
CA PRO A 121 1.38 20.55 -2.63
C PRO A 121 0.92 19.89 -1.34
N LEU A 122 0.45 18.65 -1.44
CA LEU A 122 0.16 17.79 -0.30
C LEU A 122 0.98 16.49 -0.38
N VAL A 123 1.77 16.21 0.65
CA VAL A 123 2.47 14.93 0.77
C VAL A 123 1.56 13.92 1.46
N ALA A 124 1.38 12.76 0.82
CA ALA A 124 0.69 11.62 1.39
C ALA A 124 1.65 10.43 1.42
N GLY A 125 1.79 9.81 2.59
CA GLY A 125 2.69 8.70 2.83
C GLY A 125 2.01 7.54 3.53
N THR A 126 2.50 6.32 3.31
CA THR A 126 2.00 5.15 4.02
C THR A 126 3.04 4.04 4.15
N THR A 127 2.90 3.26 5.22
CA THR A 127 3.70 2.08 5.50
C THR A 127 2.84 0.98 6.10
N HIS A 128 3.37 -0.23 6.11
CA HIS A 128 2.87 -1.38 6.85
C HIS A 128 4.01 -1.84 7.76
N LEU A 129 3.89 -1.68 9.08
CA LEU A 129 4.92 -2.11 10.04
C LEU A 129 4.75 -3.58 10.40
N SER A 130 5.80 -4.17 10.97
CA SER A 130 5.79 -5.59 11.33
C SER A 130 4.66 -5.96 12.30
N PHE A 131 3.98 -7.06 11.99
CA PHE A 131 2.93 -7.63 12.81
C PHE A 131 3.48 -8.04 14.19
N THR A 132 2.75 -7.71 15.26
CA THR A 132 3.03 -8.17 16.61
C THR A 132 1.76 -8.77 17.23
N PRO A 133 1.82 -10.02 17.73
CA PRO A 133 0.73 -10.55 18.55
C PRO A 133 0.45 -9.62 19.74
N GLY A 134 -0.83 -9.39 20.05
CA GLY A 134 -1.20 -8.60 21.23
C GLY A 134 -0.94 -7.09 21.14
N PHE A 135 -0.66 -6.54 19.95
CA PHE A 135 -0.36 -5.11 19.73
C PHE A 135 0.81 -4.57 20.56
N GLU A 136 1.75 -5.44 20.91
CA GLU A 136 2.91 -5.06 21.69
C GLU A 136 3.84 -4.13 20.90
N ILE A 137 4.38 -3.12 21.58
CA ILE A 137 5.43 -2.26 21.04
C ILE A 137 6.77 -2.97 21.21
N THR A 138 7.23 -3.63 20.15
CA THR A 138 8.52 -4.32 20.12
C THR A 138 9.65 -3.36 19.72
N GLU A 139 10.89 -3.70 20.08
CA GLU A 139 12.07 -2.94 19.66
C GLU A 139 12.21 -2.88 18.13
N GLN A 140 11.80 -3.93 17.43
CA GLN A 140 11.74 -3.94 15.97
C GLN A 140 10.79 -2.85 15.45
N ARG A 141 9.56 -2.76 15.97
CA ARG A 141 8.59 -1.74 15.53
C ARG A 141 9.04 -0.32 15.87
N LYS A 142 9.72 -0.12 17.02
CA LYS A 142 10.33 1.19 17.35
C LYS A 142 11.37 1.57 16.31
N LYS A 143 12.31 0.67 16.02
CA LYS A 143 13.34 0.87 14.99
C LYS A 143 12.73 1.14 13.60
N GLU A 144 11.67 0.41 13.25
CA GLU A 144 10.96 0.63 11.99
C GLU A 144 10.30 2.01 11.93
N ALA A 145 9.70 2.46 13.03
CA ALA A 145 9.09 3.79 13.13
C ALA A 145 10.14 4.92 13.11
N ASP A 146 11.30 4.71 13.74
CA ASP A 146 12.42 5.67 13.74
C ASP A 146 13.08 5.82 12.35
N ASN A 147 12.83 4.85 11.45
CA ASN A 147 13.35 4.82 10.08
C ASN A 147 12.39 5.42 9.03
N LEU A 148 11.22 5.92 9.45
CA LEU A 148 10.27 6.66 8.60
C LEU A 148 10.74 8.12 8.43
#